data_AF-A0A7S0WSA4-F1
#
_entry.id   AF-A0A7S0WSA4-F1
#
_cell.length_a   1.000
_cell.length_b   1.000
_cell.length_c   1.000
_cell.angle_alpha   90.00
_cell.angle_beta   90.00
_cell.angle_gamma   90.00
#
_symmetry.space_group_name_H-M   'P 1'
#
loop_
_entity.id
_entity.type
_entity.pdbx_description
1 polymer ?
#
loop_
_entity_poly.entity_id
_entity_poly.type
_entity_poly.pdbx_seq_one_letter_code
_entity_poly.pdbx_strand_id
1 'polypeptide(L)'
;FPMPNRQRALYLYNMFDLDAVTCGRYMEHKACFDLLHGAVTYLTQYQGGVGVVAVSPRYAAQIRDKLSVFWSLGRQQVAGVMNALSLANCAARDIEDGRSSVQDVLDHNSTAKAEFQKRYDLAQGPQYELVVFLGRMTHQKGCDVIAHAAQLFLKRAPHCQLVMVGPVGDITGAEAQARLVEVSKAFPSRVYAPPGRYFSGE
;
A
#
# COMPACT_ATOMS: atom_id res chain seq x y z
N PHE A 1 5.68 15.04 -15.98
CA PHE A 1 5.30 16.43 -15.68
C PHE A 1 4.87 17.13 -16.96
N PRO A 2 3.66 17.70 -17.04
CA PRO A 2 3.19 18.38 -18.26
C PRO A 2 4.10 19.55 -18.67
N MET A 3 4.33 19.69 -19.97
CA MET A 3 5.12 20.78 -20.57
C MET A 3 4.27 21.56 -21.59
N PRO A 4 3.27 22.33 -21.14
CA PRO A 4 2.35 23.04 -22.04
C PRO A 4 3.03 24.15 -22.85
N ASN A 5 4.22 24.60 -22.44
CA ASN A 5 4.98 25.63 -23.12
C ASN A 5 6.49 25.48 -22.88
N ARG A 6 7.29 26.19 -23.68
CA ARG A 6 8.76 26.15 -23.63
C ARG A 6 9.33 26.64 -22.30
N GLN A 7 8.71 27.63 -21.66
CA GLN A 7 9.16 28.14 -20.36
C GLN A 7 9.08 27.06 -19.27
N ARG A 8 7.97 26.29 -19.24
CA ARG A 8 7.80 25.17 -18.31
C ARG A 8 8.78 24.04 -18.57
N ALA A 9 9.07 23.75 -19.84
CA ALA A 9 10.07 22.76 -20.23
C ALA A 9 11.46 23.16 -19.71
N LEU A 10 11.93 24.38 -20.02
CA LEU A 10 13.22 24.89 -19.55
C LEU A 10 13.33 24.94 -18.02
N TYR A 11 12.25 25.30 -17.33
CA TYR A 11 12.19 25.25 -15.87
C TYR A 11 12.45 23.82 -15.35
N LEU A 12 11.79 22.82 -15.93
CA LEU A 12 11.97 21.43 -15.51
C LEU A 12 13.38 20.94 -15.83
N TYR A 13 13.95 21.29 -16.97
CA TYR A 13 15.30 20.88 -17.36
C TYR A 13 16.34 21.41 -16.38
N ASN A 14 16.22 22.70 -16.03
CA ASN A 14 17.07 23.35 -15.04
C ASN A 14 16.88 22.76 -13.62
N MET A 15 15.65 22.37 -13.24
CA MET A 15 15.39 21.77 -11.94
C MET A 15 16.16 20.46 -11.73
N PHE A 16 16.44 19.73 -12.81
CA PHE A 16 17.23 18.49 -12.78
C PHE A 16 18.69 18.69 -13.19
N ASP A 17 19.13 19.94 -13.41
CA ASP A 17 20.47 20.28 -13.89
C ASP A 17 20.85 19.55 -15.20
N LEU A 18 19.90 19.47 -16.13
CA LEU A 18 20.07 18.81 -17.43
C LEU A 18 19.90 19.81 -18.58
N ASP A 19 20.69 19.63 -19.64
CA ASP A 19 20.61 20.47 -20.82
C ASP A 19 19.40 20.14 -21.72
N ALA A 20 18.95 21.13 -22.48
CA ALA A 20 17.75 21.00 -23.30
C ALA A 20 17.87 19.94 -24.42
N VAL A 21 19.07 19.66 -24.90
CA VAL A 21 19.28 18.65 -25.95
C VAL A 21 19.11 17.25 -25.37
N THR A 22 19.71 17.01 -24.20
CA THR A 22 19.55 15.75 -23.46
C THR A 22 18.10 15.53 -23.04
N CYS A 23 17.46 16.53 -22.45
CA CYS A 23 16.05 16.43 -22.05
C CYS A 23 15.14 16.19 -23.25
N GLY A 24 15.32 16.96 -24.33
CA GLY A 24 14.54 16.83 -25.57
C GLY A 24 14.64 15.45 -26.20
N ARG A 25 15.82 14.83 -26.14
CA ARG A 25 16.06 13.52 -26.73
C ARG A 25 15.53 12.36 -25.88
N TYR A 26 15.68 12.42 -24.56
CA TYR A 26 15.47 11.26 -23.69
C TYR A 26 14.29 11.39 -22.74
N MET A 27 13.98 12.60 -22.28
CA MET A 27 13.04 12.83 -21.17
C MET A 27 11.69 13.34 -21.65
N GLU A 28 11.56 13.80 -22.89
CA GLU A 28 10.28 14.22 -23.43
C GLU A 28 9.47 13.04 -23.97
N HIS A 29 8.27 12.81 -23.41
CA HIS A 29 7.33 11.80 -23.88
C HIS A 29 5.89 12.32 -23.79
N LYS A 30 5.13 12.25 -24.89
CA LYS A 30 3.72 12.73 -24.95
C LYS A 30 3.51 14.13 -24.35
N ALA A 31 4.31 15.10 -24.78
CA ALA A 31 4.29 16.49 -24.29
C ALA A 31 4.49 16.63 -22.76
N CYS A 32 5.14 15.64 -22.14
CA CYS A 32 5.48 15.62 -20.73
C CYS A 32 6.97 15.35 -20.55
N PHE A 33 7.55 15.92 -19.51
CA PHE A 33 8.83 15.50 -18.97
C PHE A 33 8.64 14.21 -18.16
N ASP A 34 9.17 13.09 -18.64
CA ASP A 34 8.98 11.74 -18.14
C ASP A 34 10.34 11.07 -17.86
N LEU A 35 10.70 11.02 -16.58
CA LEU A 35 11.93 10.38 -16.11
C LEU A 35 11.94 8.86 -16.35
N LEU A 36 10.77 8.22 -16.29
CA LEU A 36 10.65 6.79 -16.53
C LEU A 36 10.90 6.49 -18.01
N HIS A 37 10.40 7.33 -18.91
CA HIS A 37 10.74 7.24 -20.33
C HIS A 37 12.25 7.36 -20.54
N GLY A 38 12.90 8.35 -19.94
CA GLY A 38 14.35 8.50 -20.03
C GLY A 38 15.12 7.29 -19.52
N ALA A 39 14.72 6.72 -18.38
CA ALA A 39 15.32 5.50 -17.87
C ALA A 39 15.17 4.33 -18.85
N VAL A 40 13.97 4.11 -19.40
CA VAL A 40 13.73 3.02 -20.37
C VAL A 40 14.51 3.26 -21.67
N THR A 41 14.54 4.48 -22.19
CA THR A 41 15.30 4.83 -23.40
C THR A 41 16.80 4.65 -23.18
N TYR A 42 17.31 4.98 -22.00
CA TYR A 42 18.71 4.73 -21.68
C TYR A 42 19.03 3.22 -21.64
N LEU A 43 18.18 2.43 -20.96
CA LEU A 43 18.31 0.98 -20.89
C LEU A 43 18.33 0.32 -22.29
N THR A 44 17.44 0.75 -23.19
CA THR A 44 17.36 0.19 -24.53
C THR A 44 18.52 0.58 -25.42
N GLN A 45 18.96 1.84 -25.37
CA GLN A 45 20.02 2.34 -26.25
C GLN A 45 21.43 1.96 -25.79
N TYR A 46 21.68 1.95 -24.47
CA TYR A 46 23.03 1.82 -23.93
C TYR A 46 23.30 0.50 -23.21
N GLN A 47 22.26 -0.21 -22.74
CA GLN A 47 22.43 -1.47 -21.99
C GLN A 47 21.93 -2.70 -22.76
N GLY A 48 21.72 -2.58 -24.07
CA GLY A 48 21.27 -3.69 -24.91
C GLY A 48 19.88 -4.24 -24.56
N GLY A 49 19.11 -3.54 -23.73
CA GLY A 49 17.73 -3.91 -23.39
C GLY A 49 17.59 -5.16 -22.52
N VAL A 50 18.44 -5.39 -21.51
CA VAL A 50 18.27 -6.56 -20.59
C VAL A 50 16.84 -6.66 -20.03
N GLY A 51 16.22 -5.52 -19.71
CA GLY A 51 14.81 -5.43 -19.34
C GLY A 51 14.57 -4.65 -18.05
N VAL A 52 13.31 -4.59 -17.63
CA VAL A 52 12.84 -3.97 -16.40
C VAL A 52 12.09 -5.00 -15.56
N VAL A 53 12.19 -4.86 -14.24
CA VAL A 53 11.55 -5.76 -13.27
C VAL A 53 10.54 -4.97 -12.44
N ALA A 54 9.30 -5.47 -12.41
CA ALA A 54 8.22 -4.95 -11.59
C ALA A 54 8.00 -5.84 -10.34
N VAL A 55 7.16 -5.38 -9.41
CA VAL A 55 6.91 -6.06 -8.10
C VAL A 55 5.97 -7.28 -8.17
N SER A 56 5.45 -7.60 -9.36
CA SER A 56 4.73 -8.86 -9.61
C SER A 56 4.58 -9.11 -11.11
N PRO A 57 4.44 -10.38 -11.55
CA PRO A 57 4.19 -10.69 -12.97
C PRO A 57 2.91 -10.04 -13.53
N ARG A 58 1.85 -9.97 -12.71
CA ARG A 58 0.59 -9.32 -13.11
C ARG A 58 0.79 -7.82 -13.32
N TYR A 59 1.50 -7.16 -12.41
CA TYR A 59 1.78 -5.74 -12.53
C TYR A 59 2.68 -5.46 -13.74
N ALA A 60 3.71 -6.29 -13.97
CA ALA A 60 4.58 -6.20 -15.15
C ALA A 60 3.79 -6.26 -16.46
N ALA A 61 2.86 -7.22 -16.60
CA ALA A 61 2.00 -7.31 -17.78
C ALA A 61 1.10 -6.07 -17.94
N GLN A 62 0.50 -5.59 -16.85
CA GLN A 62 -0.38 -4.43 -16.88
C GLN A 62 0.34 -3.14 -17.26
N ILE A 63 1.51 -2.86 -16.69
CA ILE A 63 2.24 -1.62 -16.99
C ILE A 63 2.74 -1.62 -18.43
N ARG A 64 3.18 -2.77 -18.95
CA ARG A 64 3.57 -2.90 -20.36
C ARG A 64 2.41 -2.55 -21.29
N ASP A 65 1.23 -3.08 -21.02
CA ASP A 65 0.08 -2.88 -21.91
C ASP A 65 -0.48 -1.45 -21.81
N LYS A 66 -0.45 -0.85 -20.62
CA LYS A 66 -1.04 0.48 -20.37
C LYS A 66 -0.09 1.65 -20.62
N LEU A 67 1.18 1.52 -20.24
CA LEU A 67 2.12 2.64 -20.24
C LEU A 67 3.02 2.58 -21.47
N SER A 68 2.82 3.56 -22.35
CA SER A 68 3.56 3.66 -23.62
C SER A 68 5.08 3.75 -23.50
N VAL A 69 5.60 4.10 -22.32
CA VAL A 69 7.05 4.13 -22.06
C VAL A 69 7.70 2.75 -22.20
N PHE A 70 6.94 1.66 -22.01
CA PHE A 70 7.44 0.30 -22.07
C PHE A 70 7.22 -0.37 -23.44
N TRP A 71 6.57 0.27 -24.40
CA TRP A 71 6.25 -0.35 -25.69
C TRP A 71 7.46 -0.61 -26.58
N SER A 72 8.58 0.08 -26.31
CA SER A 72 9.87 -0.20 -26.97
C SER A 72 10.54 -1.48 -26.45
N LEU A 73 10.08 -2.04 -25.33
CA LEU A 73 10.58 -3.29 -24.76
C LEU A 73 9.72 -4.46 -25.22
N GLY A 74 10.39 -5.56 -25.58
CA GLY A 74 9.76 -6.84 -25.84
C GLY A 74 9.09 -7.41 -24.59
N ARG A 75 8.12 -8.30 -24.77
CA ARG A 75 7.35 -8.88 -23.65
C ARG A 75 8.23 -9.59 -22.62
N GLN A 76 9.32 -10.23 -23.06
CA GLN A 76 10.27 -10.93 -22.18
C GLN A 76 11.19 -9.97 -21.42
N GLN A 77 11.31 -8.72 -21.87
CA GLN A 77 12.12 -7.67 -21.23
C GLN A 77 11.33 -6.90 -20.16
N VAL A 78 10.05 -7.22 -19.92
CA VAL A 78 9.26 -6.64 -18.83
C VAL A 78 8.81 -7.78 -17.93
N ALA A 79 9.63 -8.06 -16.92
CA ALA A 79 9.42 -9.16 -15.99
C ALA A 79 8.85 -8.66 -14.66
N GLY A 80 8.32 -9.58 -13.85
CA GLY A 80 7.84 -9.27 -12.52
C GLY A 80 8.35 -10.28 -11.51
N VAL A 81 8.91 -9.80 -10.40
CA VAL A 81 9.37 -10.61 -9.27
C VAL A 81 8.44 -10.32 -8.11
N MET A 82 7.86 -11.37 -7.53
CA MET A 82 6.99 -11.24 -6.37
C MET A 82 7.76 -10.66 -5.19
N ASN A 83 7.23 -9.60 -4.59
CA ASN A 83 7.76 -9.11 -3.32
C ASN A 83 7.71 -10.23 -2.27
N ALA A 84 8.86 -10.53 -1.67
CA ALA A 84 8.95 -11.49 -0.58
C ALA A 84 8.63 -10.80 0.75
N LEU A 85 7.93 -11.51 1.63
CA LEU A 85 7.95 -11.23 3.05
C LEU A 85 9.03 -12.12 3.67
N SER A 86 9.74 -11.62 4.68
CA SER A 86 10.66 -12.45 5.45
C SER A 86 9.87 -13.57 6.11
N LEU A 87 10.23 -14.81 5.79
CA LEU A 87 9.55 -16.01 6.28
C LEU A 87 9.98 -16.40 7.71
N ALA A 88 10.93 -15.66 8.29
CA ALA A 88 11.41 -15.91 9.65
C ALA A 88 10.30 -15.80 10.72
N ASN A 89 9.19 -15.12 10.41
CA ASN A 89 8.06 -14.91 11.33
C ASN A 89 6.74 -15.53 10.81
N CYS A 90 6.80 -16.51 9.90
CA CYS A 90 5.60 -17.13 9.34
C CYS A 90 5.25 -18.44 10.05
N ALA A 91 4.27 -18.38 10.96
CA ALA A 91 3.74 -19.54 11.68
C ALA A 91 3.29 -20.69 10.74
N ALA A 92 2.86 -20.40 9.51
CA ALA A 92 2.51 -21.42 8.52
C ALA A 92 3.69 -22.31 8.12
N ARG A 93 4.90 -21.74 7.99
CA ARG A 93 6.11 -22.49 7.68
C ARG A 93 6.58 -23.31 8.90
N ASP A 94 6.40 -22.77 10.11
CA ASP A 94 6.72 -23.50 11.33
C ASP A 94 5.82 -24.75 11.50
N ILE A 95 4.56 -24.69 11.05
CA ILE A 95 3.69 -25.87 10.97
C ILE A 95 4.17 -26.86 9.90
N GLU A 96 4.47 -26.40 8.69
CA GLU A 96 4.95 -27.26 7.59
C GLU A 96 6.28 -27.95 7.94
N ASP A 97 7.16 -27.26 8.66
CA ASP A 97 8.45 -27.78 9.13
C ASP A 97 8.32 -28.64 10.41
N GLY A 98 7.11 -28.84 10.95
CA GLY A 98 6.85 -29.61 12.17
C GLY A 98 7.36 -28.94 13.46
N ARG A 99 7.72 -27.65 13.40
CA ARG A 99 8.18 -26.83 14.53
C ARG A 99 7.02 -26.30 15.39
N SER A 100 5.78 -26.38 14.91
CA SER A 100 4.57 -26.02 15.66
C SER A 100 3.36 -26.85 15.20
N SER A 101 2.43 -27.14 16.10
CA SER A 101 1.15 -27.77 15.76
C SER A 101 0.08 -26.72 15.44
N VAL A 102 -1.02 -27.15 14.83
CA VAL A 102 -2.20 -26.28 14.60
C VAL A 102 -2.75 -25.74 15.93
N GLN A 103 -2.73 -26.58 16.98
CA GLN A 103 -3.20 -26.18 18.31
C GLN A 103 -2.32 -25.07 18.89
N ASP A 104 -0.99 -25.18 18.75
CA ASP A 104 -0.06 -24.15 19.22
C ASP A 104 -0.32 -22.80 18.57
N VAL A 105 -0.64 -22.78 17.26
CA VAL A 105 -0.97 -21.54 16.54
C VAL A 105 -2.31 -20.96 17.00
N LEU A 106 -3.30 -21.80 17.30
CA LEU A 106 -4.59 -21.34 17.85
C LEU A 106 -4.41 -20.75 19.26
N ASP A 107 -3.63 -21.42 20.10
CA ASP A 107 -3.34 -20.98 21.46
C ASP A 107 -2.54 -19.66 21.44
N HIS A 108 -1.55 -19.55 20.55
CA HIS A 108 -0.80 -18.32 20.33
C HIS A 108 -1.69 -17.17 19.84
N ASN A 109 -2.56 -17.42 18.85
CA ASN A 109 -3.52 -16.42 18.37
C ASN A 109 -4.48 -15.96 19.47
N SER A 110 -4.94 -16.88 20.33
CA SER A 110 -5.81 -16.53 21.46
C SER A 110 -5.11 -15.62 22.46
N THR A 111 -3.84 -15.90 22.75
CA THR A 111 -2.99 -15.12 23.65
C THR A 111 -2.68 -13.75 23.06
N ALA A 112 -2.22 -13.70 21.81
CA ALA A 112 -1.93 -12.47 21.09
C ALA A 112 -3.17 -11.57 20.98
N LYS A 113 -4.35 -12.15 20.76
CA LYS A 113 -5.63 -11.42 20.76
C LYS A 113 -5.94 -10.81 22.12
N ALA A 114 -5.79 -11.56 23.21
CA ALA A 114 -6.04 -11.04 24.55
C ALA A 114 -5.08 -9.90 24.91
N GLU A 115 -3.79 -10.04 24.57
CA GLU A 115 -2.79 -8.98 24.74
C GLU A 115 -3.10 -7.74 23.92
N PHE A 116 -3.50 -7.94 22.66
CA PHE A 116 -3.89 -6.85 21.76
C PHE A 116 -5.11 -6.09 22.30
N GLN A 117 -6.15 -6.82 22.74
CA GLN A 117 -7.34 -6.21 23.33
C GLN A 117 -7.00 -5.38 24.56
N LYS A 118 -6.15 -5.92 25.44
CA LYS A 118 -5.66 -5.22 26.63
C LYS A 118 -4.82 -3.98 26.29
N ARG A 119 -3.95 -4.06 25.28
CA ARG A 119 -3.05 -2.95 24.89
C ARG A 119 -3.79 -1.75 24.30
N TYR A 120 -4.93 -1.96 23.66
CA TYR A 120 -5.70 -0.92 22.97
C TYR A 120 -7.05 -0.61 23.62
N ASP A 121 -7.21 -0.97 24.90
CA ASP A 121 -8.41 -0.72 25.70
C ASP A 121 -9.72 -1.22 25.05
N LEU A 122 -9.62 -2.32 24.31
CA LEU A 122 -10.76 -3.03 23.74
C LEU A 122 -11.37 -3.97 24.79
N ALA A 123 -12.65 -4.29 24.61
CA ALA A 123 -13.34 -5.25 25.46
C ALA A 123 -12.62 -6.61 25.40
N GLN A 124 -12.15 -7.08 26.55
CA GLN A 124 -11.42 -8.33 26.63
C GLN A 124 -12.41 -9.50 26.58
N GLY A 125 -12.10 -10.51 25.78
CA GLY A 125 -12.90 -11.74 25.76
C GLY A 125 -12.70 -12.57 24.49
N PRO A 126 -12.74 -13.91 24.63
CA PRO A 126 -12.58 -14.82 23.49
C PRO A 126 -13.71 -14.68 22.47
N GLN A 127 -14.91 -14.27 22.91
CA GLN A 127 -16.09 -14.09 22.07
C GLN A 127 -15.97 -12.96 21.06
N TYR A 128 -15.09 -11.98 21.28
CA TYR A 128 -15.01 -10.81 20.40
C TYR A 128 -14.24 -11.09 19.12
N GLU A 129 -14.70 -10.65 17.96
CA GLU A 129 -14.01 -10.82 16.69
C GLU A 129 -13.25 -9.56 16.31
N LEU A 130 -11.94 -9.66 16.07
CA LEU A 130 -11.11 -8.53 15.66
C LEU A 130 -11.11 -8.38 14.14
N VAL A 131 -11.63 -7.25 13.66
CA VAL A 131 -11.51 -6.82 12.26
C VAL A 131 -10.48 -5.70 12.21
N VAL A 132 -9.36 -5.96 11.54
CA VAL A 132 -8.18 -5.09 11.58
C VAL A 132 -7.86 -4.57 10.19
N PHE A 133 -7.77 -3.24 10.05
CA PHE A 133 -7.19 -2.57 8.91
C PHE A 133 -5.87 -1.89 9.33
N LEU A 134 -4.77 -2.28 8.69
CA LEU A 134 -3.45 -1.69 8.90
C LEU A 134 -2.92 -1.10 7.60
N GLY A 135 -2.71 0.21 7.60
CA GLY A 135 -1.99 0.89 6.53
C GLY A 135 -2.47 2.30 6.25
N ARG A 136 -1.75 2.99 5.37
CA ARG A 136 -2.10 4.36 4.93
C ARG A 136 -3.56 4.43 4.46
N MET A 137 -4.35 5.31 5.06
CA MET A 137 -5.77 5.50 4.76
C MET A 137 -5.91 6.36 3.50
N THR A 138 -6.31 5.73 2.41
CA THR A 138 -6.57 6.40 1.12
C THR A 138 -7.86 5.88 0.51
N HIS A 139 -8.46 6.67 -0.38
CA HIS A 139 -9.62 6.26 -1.17
C HIS A 139 -9.34 4.96 -1.93
N GLN A 140 -8.13 4.80 -2.50
CA GLN A 140 -7.72 3.58 -3.20
C GLN A 140 -7.84 2.31 -2.34
N LYS A 141 -7.70 2.43 -1.01
CA LYS A 141 -7.80 1.31 -0.08
C LYS A 141 -9.19 1.12 0.51
N GLY A 142 -10.18 1.90 0.07
CA GLY A 142 -11.57 1.79 0.52
C GLY A 142 -11.78 2.15 1.99
N CYS A 143 -10.96 3.07 2.53
CA CYS A 143 -11.06 3.47 3.94
C CYS A 143 -12.41 4.15 4.27
N ASP A 144 -12.98 4.85 3.31
CA ASP A 144 -14.30 5.45 3.32
C ASP A 144 -15.41 4.40 3.41
N VAL A 145 -15.32 3.32 2.65
CA VAL A 145 -16.30 2.22 2.66
C VAL A 145 -16.36 1.60 4.05
N ILE A 146 -15.19 1.34 4.66
CA ILE A 146 -15.10 0.82 6.03
C ILE A 146 -15.72 1.80 7.02
N ALA A 147 -15.36 3.08 6.97
CA ALA A 147 -15.88 4.10 7.88
C ALA A 147 -17.40 4.31 7.73
N HIS A 148 -17.93 4.21 6.52
CA HIS A 148 -19.37 4.29 6.23
C HIS A 148 -20.13 3.08 6.76
N ALA A 149 -19.59 1.88 6.59
CA ALA A 149 -20.23 0.64 7.04
C ALA A 149 -20.07 0.37 8.54
N ALA A 150 -19.06 0.97 9.20
CA ALA A 150 -18.66 0.66 10.57
C ALA A 150 -19.84 0.66 11.57
N GLN A 151 -20.65 1.70 11.60
CA GLN A 151 -21.80 1.76 12.54
C GLN A 151 -22.82 0.65 12.28
N LEU A 152 -23.17 0.42 11.01
CA LEU A 152 -24.15 -0.59 10.63
C LEU A 152 -23.67 -1.99 11.01
N PHE A 153 -22.40 -2.26 10.74
CA PHE A 153 -21.75 -3.52 11.05
C PHE A 153 -21.65 -3.76 12.56
N LEU A 154 -21.21 -2.77 13.34
CA LEU A 154 -21.08 -2.89 14.80
C LEU A 154 -22.42 -3.06 15.53
N LYS A 155 -23.53 -2.54 14.96
CA LYS A 155 -24.88 -2.78 15.46
C LYS A 155 -25.35 -4.21 15.21
N ARG A 156 -25.03 -4.78 14.04
CA ARG A 156 -25.47 -6.12 13.65
C ARG A 156 -24.62 -7.23 14.27
N ALA A 157 -23.32 -7.00 14.44
CA ALA A 157 -22.38 -7.94 15.03
C ALA A 157 -21.95 -7.41 16.41
N PRO A 158 -22.64 -7.74 17.52
CA PRO A 158 -22.37 -7.18 18.84
C PRO A 158 -21.00 -7.58 19.40
N HIS A 159 -20.47 -8.73 18.95
CA HIS A 159 -19.14 -9.21 19.34
C HIS A 159 -18.02 -8.71 18.43
N CYS A 160 -18.29 -7.93 17.39
CA CYS A 160 -17.20 -7.43 16.56
C CYS A 160 -16.49 -6.23 17.17
N GLN A 161 -15.18 -6.18 16.99
CA GLN A 161 -14.28 -5.08 17.28
C GLN A 161 -13.62 -4.60 15.99
N LEU A 162 -13.63 -3.28 15.75
CA LEU A 162 -13.01 -2.68 14.58
C LEU A 162 -11.74 -1.93 14.98
N VAL A 163 -10.62 -2.30 14.40
CA VAL A 163 -9.35 -1.59 14.56
C VAL A 163 -8.90 -1.06 13.21
N MET A 164 -8.70 0.24 13.13
CA MET A 164 -8.25 0.89 11.90
C MET A 164 -7.11 1.84 12.20
N VAL A 165 -5.91 1.51 11.73
CA VAL A 165 -4.70 2.26 12.06
C VAL A 165 -3.82 2.49 10.84
N GLY A 166 -3.39 3.73 10.70
CA GLY A 166 -2.40 4.15 9.74
C GLY A 166 -2.43 5.66 9.51
N PRO A 167 -1.44 6.19 8.78
CA PRO A 167 -1.42 7.61 8.44
C PRO A 167 -2.54 7.97 7.47
N VAL A 168 -3.09 9.16 7.62
CA VAL A 168 -4.01 9.75 6.64
C VAL A 168 -3.24 10.04 5.35
N GLY A 169 -3.71 9.48 4.24
CA GLY A 169 -3.01 9.55 2.96
C GLY A 169 -3.57 10.53 1.96
N ASP A 170 -4.86 10.85 2.06
CA ASP A 170 -5.60 11.79 1.22
C ASP A 170 -6.80 12.38 2.00
N ILE A 171 -7.61 13.21 1.34
CA ILE A 171 -8.80 13.86 1.92
C ILE A 171 -9.81 12.82 2.38
N THR A 172 -10.04 11.78 1.58
CA THR A 172 -10.94 10.67 1.91
C THR A 172 -10.52 9.94 3.18
N GLY A 173 -9.21 9.73 3.37
CA GLY A 173 -8.66 9.19 4.60
C GLY A 173 -8.91 10.08 5.81
N ALA A 174 -8.86 11.40 5.64
CA ALA A 174 -9.15 12.36 6.71
C ALA A 174 -10.63 12.31 7.12
N GLU A 175 -11.54 12.24 6.16
CA GLU A 175 -12.99 12.11 6.39
C GLU A 175 -13.32 10.77 7.07
N ALA A 176 -12.73 9.67 6.59
CA ALA A 176 -12.88 8.34 7.18
C ALA A 176 -12.41 8.34 8.64
N GLN A 177 -11.27 8.95 8.92
CA GLN A 177 -10.72 9.08 10.27
C GLN A 177 -11.65 9.89 11.19
N ALA A 178 -12.12 11.06 10.74
CA ALA A 178 -13.04 11.89 11.51
C ALA A 178 -14.34 11.13 11.84
N ARG A 179 -14.88 10.39 10.87
CA ARG A 179 -16.07 9.56 11.09
C ARG A 179 -15.81 8.45 12.09
N LEU A 180 -14.69 7.74 12.01
CA LEU A 180 -14.35 6.66 12.93
C LEU A 180 -14.15 7.14 14.37
N VAL A 181 -13.69 8.38 14.57
CA VAL A 181 -13.65 9.01 15.90
C VAL A 181 -15.05 9.21 16.47
N GLU A 182 -16.04 9.56 15.65
CA GLU A 182 -17.44 9.61 16.12
C GLU A 182 -18.02 8.21 16.35
N VAL A 183 -17.67 7.22 15.53
CA VAL A 183 -18.07 5.82 15.76
C VAL A 183 -17.47 5.27 17.05
N SER A 184 -16.23 5.58 17.39
CA SER A 184 -15.61 5.08 18.62
C SER A 184 -16.27 5.62 19.89
N LYS A 185 -16.79 6.86 19.85
CA LYS A 185 -17.62 7.41 20.93
C LYS A 185 -18.94 6.65 21.08
N ALA A 186 -19.57 6.24 19.97
CA ALA A 186 -20.83 5.50 19.98
C ALA A 186 -20.66 4.03 20.40
N PHE A 187 -19.49 3.44 20.18
CA PHE A 187 -19.17 2.04 20.48
C PHE A 187 -17.89 1.94 21.31
N PRO A 188 -17.91 2.38 22.59
CA PRO A 188 -16.75 2.36 23.45
C PRO A 188 -16.20 0.94 23.61
N SER A 189 -14.87 0.81 23.70
CA SER A 189 -14.14 -0.47 23.81
C SER A 189 -14.38 -1.48 22.67
N ARG A 190 -15.00 -1.04 21.56
CA ARG A 190 -15.21 -1.87 20.37
C ARG A 190 -14.59 -1.28 19.11
N VAL A 191 -14.15 -0.02 19.14
CA VAL A 191 -13.51 0.64 18.02
C VAL A 191 -12.23 1.32 18.47
N TYR A 192 -11.12 0.98 17.82
CA TYR A 192 -9.84 1.65 18.01
C TYR A 192 -9.38 2.26 16.68
N ALA A 193 -9.41 3.58 16.60
CA ALA A 193 -9.04 4.35 15.41
C ALA A 193 -8.33 5.66 15.80
N PRO A 194 -7.07 5.60 16.27
CA PRO A 194 -6.32 6.79 16.65
C PRO A 194 -5.94 7.63 15.41
N PRO A 195 -5.94 8.96 15.50
CA PRO A 195 -5.58 9.81 14.38
C PRO A 195 -4.08 9.70 14.05
N GLY A 196 -3.77 9.46 12.78
CA GLY A 196 -2.45 9.74 12.20
C GLY A 196 -1.26 8.92 12.73
N ARG A 197 -1.47 7.83 13.47
CA ARG A 197 -0.37 6.99 13.99
C ARG A 197 0.07 5.94 12.99
N TYR A 198 1.39 5.82 12.81
CA TYR A 198 2.00 4.56 12.38
C TYR A 198 2.08 3.63 13.59
N PHE A 199 1.75 2.35 13.41
CA PHE A 199 2.39 1.30 14.19
C PHE A 199 3.80 1.11 13.65
N SER A 200 4.70 2.05 13.94
CA SER A 200 6.10 1.65 14.02
C SER A 200 6.16 0.77 15.26
N GLY A 201 6.55 -0.50 15.09
CA GLY A 201 6.88 -1.34 16.24
C GLY A 201 7.86 -0.57 17.13
N GLU A 202 7.66 -0.67 18.43
CA GLU A 202 8.77 -0.42 19.37
C GLU A 202 9.93 -1.35 19.05
#